data_AF-A0A947TDJ5-F1
#
_entry.id   AF-A0A947TDJ5-F1
#
_cell.length_a   1.000
_cell.length_b   1.000
_cell.length_c   1.000
_cell.angle_alpha   90.00
_cell.angle_beta   90.00
_cell.angle_gamma   90.00
#
_symmetry.space_group_name_H-M   'P 1'
#
loop_
_entity.id
_entity.type
_entity.pdbx_description
1 polymer ?
#
loop_
_entity_poly.entity_id
_entity_poly.type
_entity_poly.pdbx_seq_one_letter_code
_entity_poly.pdbx_strand_id
1 'polypeptide(L)'
;MRQLTIVIPPAGADRVRAAAEDNAIEVMAEVAAVRDGAQRTLMLCDAPNAKIEGFLAALEDVEELRVTFATQGVLALRPPANEPEDQVTDIQPRSPLEIFLSGLQSIGSWTGFLSYAALGGVVVWIALFTESIFLLVAAMLIAPFAGPAMTTALATARGDLYLLRRSLLRYVAALATAIAVAAILSLLFDQDIATPLMTSVSMRSVISVLLPLAAGAAGALNLCQSERSSLVSGAATGMLVAAALAPPAGLVGMGLVIGQMDIVYSSLWALAIQIVGINLSGFVVFRLYGVTTRGARYPRGKSAITFVALAFSMAAVVALLLVQFASTPQFQQSSLSQRITASAQQQIDERDDVELISAQASFSRARPHGENPVLLTIYVEGTLSPAQEIRLAAELQANIEDEYEVPALVDLTALSH
;
A
#
# COMPACT_ATOMS: atom_id res chain seq x y z
N MET A 1 -8.86 -4.40 -27.28
CA MET A 1 -9.75 -3.55 -28.09
C MET A 1 -10.59 -2.66 -27.17
N ARG A 2 -10.72 -1.38 -27.53
CA ARG A 2 -11.61 -0.40 -26.90
C ARG A 2 -12.36 0.37 -27.97
N GLN A 3 -13.59 0.72 -27.67
CA GLN A 3 -14.42 1.50 -28.58
C GLN A 3 -14.20 3.01 -28.36
N LEU A 4 -13.97 3.71 -29.45
CA LEU A 4 -13.85 5.16 -29.53
C LEU A 4 -15.01 5.71 -30.35
N THR A 5 -15.59 6.82 -29.88
CA THR A 5 -16.60 7.58 -30.61
C THR A 5 -16.08 9.00 -30.80
N ILE A 6 -15.85 9.39 -32.05
CA ILE A 6 -15.21 10.66 -32.39
C ILE A 6 -16.20 11.51 -33.16
N VAL A 7 -16.48 12.72 -32.66
CA VAL A 7 -17.23 13.73 -33.40
C VAL A 7 -16.22 14.70 -34.01
N ILE A 8 -16.14 14.68 -35.33
CA ILE A 8 -15.11 15.33 -36.14
C ILE A 8 -15.69 16.57 -36.83
N PRO A 9 -15.03 17.75 -36.74
CA PRO A 9 -15.36 18.90 -37.58
C PRO A 9 -15.06 18.62 -39.07
N PRO A 10 -15.74 19.28 -40.02
CA PRO A 10 -15.46 19.12 -41.45
C PRO A 10 -13.98 19.33 -41.82
N ALA A 11 -13.32 20.32 -41.21
CA ALA A 11 -11.91 20.64 -41.46
C ALA A 11 -10.91 19.59 -40.91
N GLY A 12 -11.35 18.70 -40.01
CA GLY A 12 -10.49 17.72 -39.35
C GLY A 12 -10.63 16.29 -39.88
N ALA A 13 -11.56 16.03 -40.80
CA ALA A 13 -11.92 14.68 -41.25
C ALA A 13 -10.74 13.89 -41.82
N ASP A 14 -10.00 14.49 -42.76
CA ASP A 14 -8.89 13.80 -43.44
C ASP A 14 -7.73 13.51 -42.49
N ARG A 15 -7.44 14.42 -41.56
CA ARG A 15 -6.41 14.21 -40.54
C ARG A 15 -6.78 13.10 -39.57
N VAL A 16 -8.06 13.00 -39.18
CA VAL A 16 -8.53 11.92 -38.29
C VAL A 16 -8.45 10.56 -38.97
N ARG A 17 -8.79 10.48 -40.27
CA ARG A 17 -8.64 9.25 -41.06
C ARG A 17 -7.18 8.82 -41.21
N ALA A 18 -6.29 9.74 -41.58
CA ALA A 18 -4.86 9.47 -41.69
C ALA A 18 -4.29 8.98 -40.35
N ALA A 19 -4.65 9.64 -39.23
CA ALA A 19 -4.23 9.21 -37.90
C ALA A 19 -4.77 7.82 -37.52
N ALA A 20 -5.98 7.46 -37.96
CA ALA A 20 -6.57 6.15 -37.71
C ALA A 20 -5.79 5.05 -38.47
N GLU A 21 -5.46 5.29 -39.74
CA GLU A 21 -4.63 4.38 -40.54
C GLU A 21 -3.22 4.22 -39.94
N ASP A 22 -2.55 5.32 -39.60
CA ASP A 22 -1.19 5.33 -39.03
C ASP A 22 -1.09 4.57 -37.69
N ASN A 23 -2.17 4.54 -36.92
CA ASN A 23 -2.22 3.89 -35.61
C ASN A 23 -2.92 2.53 -35.61
N ALA A 24 -3.25 1.98 -36.79
CA ALA A 24 -3.98 0.72 -36.95
C ALA A 24 -5.29 0.70 -36.14
N ILE A 25 -6.04 1.79 -36.22
CA ILE A 25 -7.37 1.94 -35.62
C ILE A 25 -8.40 1.48 -36.64
N GLU A 26 -9.24 0.53 -36.26
CA GLU A 26 -10.29 0.00 -37.12
C GLU A 26 -11.49 0.94 -37.10
N VAL A 27 -11.81 1.54 -38.25
CA VAL A 27 -12.99 2.40 -38.40
C VAL A 27 -14.19 1.52 -38.77
N MET A 28 -15.14 1.39 -37.85
CA MET A 28 -16.34 0.57 -38.07
C MET A 28 -17.39 1.29 -38.91
N ALA A 29 -17.58 2.59 -38.65
CA ALA A 29 -18.58 3.39 -39.34
C ALA A 29 -18.25 4.88 -39.27
N GLU A 30 -18.56 5.58 -40.36
CA GLU A 30 -18.64 7.03 -40.42
C GLU A 30 -20.08 7.43 -40.77
N VAL A 31 -20.68 8.29 -39.94
CA VAL A 31 -22.06 8.73 -40.11
C VAL A 31 -22.13 10.24 -40.05
N ALA A 32 -22.94 10.86 -40.92
CA ALA A 32 -23.24 12.28 -40.82
C ALA A 32 -23.94 12.57 -39.49
N ALA A 33 -23.44 13.54 -38.74
CA ALA A 33 -23.96 13.95 -37.45
C ALA A 33 -24.22 15.44 -37.44
N VAL A 34 -25.18 15.87 -36.61
CA VAL A 34 -25.44 17.28 -36.35
C VAL A 34 -25.23 17.51 -34.87
N ARG A 35 -24.40 18.50 -34.53
CA ARG A 35 -24.17 18.91 -33.15
C ARG A 35 -24.03 20.42 -33.09
N ASP A 36 -24.72 21.04 -32.13
CA ASP A 36 -24.71 22.48 -31.93
C ASP A 36 -25.09 23.26 -33.22
N GLY A 37 -25.96 22.68 -34.06
CA GLY A 37 -26.40 23.25 -35.34
C GLY A 37 -25.44 23.09 -36.52
N ALA A 38 -24.22 22.55 -36.31
CA ALA A 38 -23.23 22.34 -37.36
C ALA A 38 -23.20 20.88 -37.86
N GLN A 39 -22.98 20.68 -39.17
CA GLN A 39 -22.69 19.36 -39.72
C GLN A 39 -21.30 18.88 -39.26
N ARG A 40 -21.25 17.63 -38.81
CA ARG A 40 -20.07 16.94 -38.28
C ARG A 40 -20.06 15.51 -38.80
N THR A 41 -18.94 14.83 -38.66
CA THR A 41 -18.84 13.39 -38.90
C THR A 41 -18.72 12.67 -37.57
N LEU A 42 -19.56 11.68 -37.32
CA LEU A 42 -19.43 10.74 -36.23
C LEU A 42 -18.66 9.52 -36.73
N MET A 43 -17.49 9.26 -36.16
CA MET A 43 -16.67 8.09 -36.45
C MET A 43 -16.69 7.14 -35.25
N LEU A 44 -17.06 5.89 -35.52
CA LEU A 44 -17.04 4.78 -34.56
C LEU A 44 -15.82 3.92 -34.89
N CYS A 45 -14.92 3.77 -33.92
CA CYS A 45 -13.68 3.03 -34.13
C CYS A 45 -13.41 2.03 -33.01
N ASP A 46 -12.74 0.94 -33.36
CA ASP A 46 -12.12 0.02 -32.42
C ASP A 46 -10.60 0.20 -32.44
N ALA A 47 -10.03 0.37 -31.25
CA ALA A 47 -8.61 0.65 -31.07
C ALA A 47 -7.93 -0.42 -30.22
N PRO A 48 -6.75 -0.92 -30.64
CA PRO A 48 -5.85 -1.66 -29.75
C PRO A 48 -5.42 -0.78 -28.57
N ASN A 49 -5.36 -1.34 -27.37
CA ASN A 49 -5.13 -0.55 -26.14
C ASN A 49 -3.81 0.23 -26.20
N ALA A 50 -2.75 -0.42 -26.71
CA ALA A 50 -1.42 0.16 -26.84
C ALA A 50 -1.33 1.35 -27.82
N LYS A 51 -2.29 1.49 -28.74
CA LYS A 51 -2.28 2.51 -29.79
C LYS A 51 -3.14 3.73 -29.48
N ILE A 52 -4.01 3.66 -28.46
CA ILE A 52 -4.93 4.74 -28.10
C ILE A 52 -4.19 6.05 -27.82
N GLU A 53 -3.09 6.03 -27.07
CA GLU A 53 -2.38 7.26 -26.70
C GLU A 53 -1.68 7.90 -27.91
N GLY A 54 -1.06 7.09 -28.79
CA GLY A 54 -0.47 7.57 -30.04
C GLY A 54 -1.51 8.17 -30.98
N PHE A 55 -2.66 7.50 -31.13
CA PHE A 55 -3.77 7.99 -31.93
C PHE A 55 -4.31 9.32 -31.39
N LEU A 56 -4.56 9.42 -30.09
CA LEU A 56 -5.07 10.66 -29.49
C LEU A 56 -4.05 11.82 -29.57
N ALA A 57 -2.75 11.53 -29.52
CA ALA A 57 -1.71 12.55 -29.66
C ALA A 57 -1.69 13.14 -31.07
N ALA A 58 -1.89 12.32 -32.11
CA ALA A 58 -1.97 12.80 -33.50
C ALA A 58 -3.17 13.75 -33.74
N LEU A 59 -4.18 13.65 -32.89
CA LEU A 59 -5.43 14.41 -32.94
C LEU A 59 -5.44 15.67 -32.05
N GLU A 60 -4.36 15.97 -31.31
CA GLU A 60 -4.33 17.06 -30.32
C GLU A 60 -4.56 18.45 -30.97
N ASP A 61 -4.07 18.66 -32.19
CA ASP A 61 -4.20 19.93 -32.92
C ASP A 61 -5.55 20.11 -33.64
N VAL A 62 -6.44 19.11 -33.60
CA VAL A 62 -7.73 19.21 -34.29
C VAL A 62 -8.71 19.98 -33.39
N GLU A 63 -8.93 21.25 -33.71
CA GLU A 63 -9.86 22.10 -32.98
C GLU A 63 -11.29 21.54 -32.97
N GLU A 64 -12.01 21.72 -31.86
CA GLU A 64 -13.39 21.25 -31.67
C GLU A 64 -13.64 19.73 -31.79
N LEU A 65 -12.57 18.93 -31.85
CA LEU A 65 -12.68 17.47 -31.85
C LEU A 65 -13.20 16.97 -30.50
N ARG A 66 -14.27 16.16 -30.52
CA ARG A 66 -14.75 15.48 -29.30
C ARG A 66 -14.53 13.98 -29.44
N VAL A 67 -13.77 13.41 -28.51
CA VAL A 67 -13.57 11.96 -28.42
C VAL A 67 -14.23 11.48 -27.14
N THR A 68 -15.10 10.49 -27.27
CA THR A 68 -15.62 9.70 -26.17
C THR A 68 -14.94 8.34 -26.20
N PHE A 69 -14.48 7.91 -25.04
CA PHE A 69 -13.71 6.70 -24.88
C PHE A 69 -14.40 5.79 -23.87
N ALA A 70 -14.85 4.63 -24.32
CA ALA A 70 -15.41 3.61 -23.45
C ALA A 70 -14.26 2.85 -22.78
N THR A 71 -14.07 3.05 -21.48
CA THR A 71 -13.00 2.40 -20.69
C THR A 71 -13.26 0.91 -20.47
N GLN A 72 -14.50 0.44 -20.69
CA GLN A 72 -14.87 -0.97 -20.61
C GLN A 72 -14.64 -1.66 -21.95
N GLY A 73 -14.08 -2.88 -21.91
CA GLY A 73 -13.86 -3.67 -23.13
C GLY A 73 -15.17 -4.25 -23.67
N VAL A 74 -15.40 -4.13 -24.97
CA VAL A 74 -16.54 -4.77 -25.66
C VAL A 74 -16.27 -6.27 -25.80
N LEU A 75 -17.26 -7.12 -25.52
CA LEU A 75 -17.17 -8.58 -25.70
C LEU A 75 -18.11 -8.98 -26.84
N ALA A 76 -17.56 -9.56 -27.90
CA ALA A 76 -18.37 -10.17 -28.95
C ALA A 76 -19.00 -11.46 -28.42
N LEU A 77 -20.34 -11.55 -28.44
CA LEU A 77 -21.05 -12.77 -28.02
C LEU A 77 -20.92 -13.92 -29.04
N ARG A 78 -20.51 -13.60 -30.26
CA ARG A 78 -20.16 -14.54 -31.32
C ARG A 78 -18.91 -14.01 -32.03
N PRO A 79 -17.70 -14.48 -31.68
CA PRO A 79 -16.54 -14.22 -32.54
C PRO A 79 -16.84 -14.78 -33.94
N PRO A 80 -16.43 -14.11 -35.02
CA PRO A 80 -16.69 -14.58 -36.37
C PRO A 80 -16.04 -15.96 -36.56
N ALA A 81 -16.72 -16.86 -37.29
CA ALA A 81 -16.37 -18.29 -37.37
C ALA A 81 -14.96 -18.61 -37.92
N ASN A 82 -14.27 -17.60 -38.47
CA ASN A 82 -12.91 -17.70 -39.03
C ASN A 82 -11.83 -17.04 -38.16
N GLU A 83 -12.19 -16.47 -37.00
CA GLU A 83 -11.23 -15.92 -36.05
C GLU A 83 -11.16 -16.86 -34.84
N PRO A 84 -9.94 -17.23 -34.40
CA PRO A 84 -9.78 -18.12 -33.25
C PRO A 84 -10.40 -17.51 -31.99
N GLU A 85 -10.74 -18.37 -31.02
CA GLU A 85 -11.18 -17.99 -29.66
C GLU A 85 -10.21 -17.00 -28.97
N ASP A 86 -9.02 -16.79 -29.54
CA ASP A 86 -7.99 -15.84 -29.14
C ASP A 86 -8.47 -14.39 -29.00
N GLN A 87 -9.48 -13.90 -29.73
CA GLN A 87 -10.01 -12.55 -29.47
C GLN A 87 -10.73 -12.41 -28.12
N VAL A 88 -11.23 -13.52 -27.57
CA VAL A 88 -11.80 -13.56 -26.22
C VAL A 88 -10.68 -13.61 -25.16
N THR A 89 -9.51 -14.16 -25.51
CA THR A 89 -8.35 -14.33 -24.62
C THR A 89 -7.22 -13.31 -24.82
N ASP A 90 -7.27 -12.42 -25.83
CA ASP A 90 -6.32 -11.32 -26.03
C ASP A 90 -6.50 -10.23 -24.96
N ILE A 91 -5.99 -10.53 -23.78
CA ILE A 91 -6.06 -9.64 -22.64
C ILE A 91 -4.87 -8.68 -22.66
N GLN A 92 -5.05 -7.57 -23.38
CA GLN A 92 -4.09 -6.48 -23.36
C GLN A 92 -4.17 -5.69 -22.05
N PRO A 93 -3.04 -5.23 -21.49
CA PRO A 93 -3.05 -4.33 -20.33
C PRO A 93 -3.80 -3.03 -20.65
N ARG A 94 -4.22 -2.31 -19.61
CA ARG A 94 -4.88 -1.01 -19.76
C ARG A 94 -3.93 -0.02 -20.41
N SER A 95 -4.45 0.81 -21.31
CA SER A 95 -3.66 1.91 -21.89
C SER A 95 -3.22 2.90 -20.79
N PRO A 96 -2.10 3.64 -20.96
CA PRO A 96 -1.69 4.64 -19.97
C PRO A 96 -2.77 5.72 -19.70
N LEU A 97 -3.64 5.99 -20.68
CA LEU A 97 -4.79 6.86 -20.53
C LEU A 97 -5.87 6.21 -19.64
N GLU A 98 -6.19 4.93 -19.82
CA GLU A 98 -7.11 4.22 -18.92
C GLU A 98 -6.61 4.22 -17.47
N ILE A 99 -5.31 3.94 -17.27
CA ILE A 99 -4.68 3.99 -15.95
C ILE A 99 -4.84 5.39 -15.34
N PHE A 100 -4.63 6.44 -16.15
CA PHE A 100 -4.84 7.84 -15.72
C PHE A 100 -6.27 8.12 -15.28
N LEU A 101 -7.23 7.77 -16.12
CA LEU A 101 -8.65 8.06 -15.89
C LEU A 101 -9.17 7.30 -14.67
N SER A 102 -8.72 6.05 -14.50
CA SER A 102 -9.02 5.23 -13.31
C SER A 102 -8.45 5.88 -12.04
N GLY A 103 -7.24 6.41 -12.11
CA GLY A 103 -6.67 7.23 -11.04
C GLY A 103 -7.48 8.49 -10.74
N LEU A 104 -7.94 9.23 -11.76
CA LEU A 104 -8.78 10.40 -11.55
C LEU A 104 -10.15 10.07 -10.96
N GLN A 105 -10.75 8.94 -11.33
CA GLN A 105 -12.04 8.49 -10.76
C GLN A 105 -11.93 8.12 -9.29
N SER A 106 -10.77 7.61 -8.86
CA SER A 106 -10.44 7.40 -7.44
C SER A 106 -10.47 8.71 -6.64
N ILE A 107 -10.37 9.86 -7.32
CA ILE A 107 -10.58 11.19 -6.74
C ILE A 107 -12.10 11.49 -6.65
N GLY A 108 -12.86 10.61 -5.97
CA GLY A 108 -14.30 10.70 -5.74
C GLY A 108 -14.75 11.74 -4.70
N SER A 109 -15.97 11.56 -4.16
CA SER A 109 -16.58 12.47 -3.17
C SER A 109 -15.79 12.54 -1.86
N TRP A 110 -15.63 13.75 -1.30
CA TRP A 110 -14.95 13.93 -0.01
C TRP A 110 -15.73 13.33 1.15
N THR A 111 -17.06 13.43 1.11
CA THR A 111 -17.94 12.95 2.18
C THR A 111 -17.86 11.44 2.32
N GLY A 112 -18.11 10.68 1.26
CA GLY A 112 -18.03 9.21 1.31
C GLY A 112 -16.63 8.73 1.69
N PHE A 113 -15.60 9.35 1.11
CA PHE A 113 -14.20 9.04 1.42
C PHE A 113 -13.85 9.23 2.90
N LEU A 114 -14.16 10.39 3.48
CA LEU A 114 -13.87 10.64 4.88
C LEU A 114 -14.76 9.82 5.82
N SER A 115 -16.00 9.52 5.43
CA SER A 115 -16.87 8.61 6.19
C SER A 115 -16.26 7.20 6.28
N TYR A 116 -15.75 6.65 5.17
CA TYR A 116 -15.07 5.36 5.21
C TYR A 116 -13.76 5.40 6.00
N ALA A 117 -13.00 6.51 5.93
CA ALA A 117 -11.80 6.68 6.76
C ALA A 117 -12.15 6.74 8.25
N ALA A 118 -13.24 7.41 8.61
CA ALA A 118 -13.72 7.47 9.98
C ALA A 118 -14.20 6.11 10.48
N LEU A 119 -15.05 5.41 9.72
CA LEU A 119 -15.51 4.06 10.06
C LEU A 119 -14.34 3.08 10.16
N GLY A 120 -13.38 3.13 9.23
CA GLY A 120 -12.15 2.36 9.31
C GLY A 120 -11.37 2.66 10.59
N GLY A 121 -11.23 3.94 10.97
CA GLY A 121 -10.63 4.37 12.23
C GLY A 121 -11.36 3.81 13.47
N VAL A 122 -12.69 3.78 13.46
CA VAL A 122 -13.49 3.14 14.53
C VAL A 122 -13.16 1.65 14.64
N VAL A 123 -13.15 0.92 13.52
CA VAL A 123 -12.90 -0.53 13.55
C VAL A 123 -11.45 -0.84 13.91
N VAL A 124 -10.47 -0.05 13.43
CA VAL A 124 -9.08 -0.14 13.89
C VAL A 124 -9.03 0.10 15.40
N TRP A 125 -9.79 1.08 15.90
CA TRP A 125 -9.80 1.38 17.32
C TRP A 125 -10.29 0.18 18.14
N ILE A 126 -11.46 -0.35 17.78
CA ILE A 126 -12.03 -1.54 18.42
C ILE A 126 -11.04 -2.69 18.35
N ALA A 127 -10.43 -2.94 17.20
CA ALA A 127 -9.51 -4.05 17.01
C ALA A 127 -8.30 -4.00 17.95
N LEU A 128 -7.65 -2.84 18.07
CA LEU A 128 -6.48 -2.70 18.96
C LEU A 128 -6.88 -2.66 20.43
N PHE A 129 -8.04 -2.09 20.75
CA PHE A 129 -8.56 -2.02 22.13
C PHE A 129 -9.01 -3.40 22.64
N THR A 130 -9.66 -4.22 21.79
CA THR A 130 -10.14 -5.57 22.15
C THR A 130 -9.16 -6.67 21.75
N GLU A 131 -7.93 -6.32 21.35
CA GLU A 131 -6.88 -7.27 20.95
C GLU A 131 -7.31 -8.26 19.84
N SER A 132 -8.14 -7.81 18.90
CA SER A 132 -8.70 -8.64 17.83
C SER A 132 -8.02 -8.40 16.49
N ILE A 133 -7.12 -9.32 16.11
CA ILE A 133 -6.47 -9.30 14.79
C ILE A 133 -7.48 -9.44 13.65
N PHE A 134 -8.55 -10.25 13.84
CA PHE A 134 -9.60 -10.39 12.82
C PHE A 134 -10.30 -9.05 12.53
N LEU A 135 -10.65 -8.28 13.57
CA LEU A 135 -11.23 -6.95 13.38
C LEU A 135 -10.24 -5.99 12.75
N LEU A 136 -8.95 -6.12 13.05
CA LEU A 136 -7.90 -5.30 12.44
C LEU A 136 -7.85 -5.54 10.92
N VAL A 137 -7.91 -6.80 10.49
CA VAL A 137 -7.98 -7.18 9.06
C VAL A 137 -9.28 -6.67 8.42
N ALA A 138 -10.42 -6.78 9.12
CA ALA A 138 -11.70 -6.24 8.62
C ALA A 138 -11.65 -4.71 8.44
N ALA A 139 -10.98 -3.98 9.34
CA ALA A 139 -10.79 -2.55 9.21
C ALA A 139 -9.98 -2.18 7.96
N MET A 140 -8.93 -2.95 7.66
CA MET A 140 -8.11 -2.76 6.46
C MET A 140 -8.91 -2.94 5.16
N LEU A 141 -9.94 -3.79 5.15
CA LEU A 141 -10.78 -4.00 3.97
C LEU A 141 -11.65 -2.78 3.62
N ILE A 142 -12.07 -2.02 4.63
CA ILE A 142 -13.00 -0.89 4.47
C ILE A 142 -12.24 0.44 4.30
N ALA A 143 -11.04 0.54 4.87
CA ALA A 143 -10.31 1.80 4.92
C ALA A 143 -9.83 2.27 3.53
N PRO A 144 -10.13 3.52 3.13
CA PRO A 144 -9.95 3.98 1.75
C PRO A 144 -8.52 4.46 1.44
N PHE A 145 -7.48 3.80 1.95
CA PHE A 145 -6.09 4.24 1.79
C PHE A 145 -5.49 3.96 0.40
N ALA A 146 -5.96 2.89 -0.26
CA ALA A 146 -5.41 2.44 -1.53
C ALA A 146 -5.56 3.45 -2.67
N GLY A 147 -6.72 4.10 -2.78
CA GLY A 147 -7.02 5.06 -3.83
C GLY A 147 -6.06 6.27 -3.83
N PRO A 148 -5.96 7.03 -2.72
CA PRO A 148 -5.00 8.11 -2.57
C PRO A 148 -3.54 7.68 -2.76
N ALA A 149 -3.18 6.49 -2.29
CA ALA A 149 -1.82 5.97 -2.45
C ALA A 149 -1.46 5.74 -3.93
N MET A 150 -2.33 5.04 -4.67
CA MET A 150 -2.13 4.73 -6.09
C MET A 150 -2.17 5.99 -6.97
N THR A 151 -3.07 6.94 -6.67
CA THR A 151 -3.14 8.22 -7.39
C THR A 151 -1.92 9.10 -7.14
N THR A 152 -1.36 9.07 -5.92
CA THR A 152 -0.10 9.75 -5.60
C THR A 152 1.07 9.13 -6.38
N ALA A 153 1.18 7.80 -6.42
CA ALA A 153 2.20 7.09 -7.20
C ALA A 153 2.08 7.37 -8.70
N LEU A 154 0.85 7.39 -9.23
CA LEU A 154 0.56 7.70 -10.62
C LEU A 154 0.89 9.15 -10.97
N ALA A 155 0.59 10.10 -10.06
CA ALA A 155 0.94 11.50 -10.21
C ALA A 155 2.46 11.71 -10.22
N THR A 156 3.21 10.99 -9.37
CA THR A 156 4.68 10.95 -9.39
C THR A 156 5.18 10.44 -10.74
N ALA A 157 4.60 9.34 -11.25
CA ALA A 157 4.99 8.71 -12.51
C ALA A 157 4.82 9.64 -13.72
N ARG A 158 3.69 10.35 -13.78
CA ARG A 158 3.38 11.37 -14.81
C ARG A 158 4.05 12.72 -14.58
N GLY A 159 4.50 13.02 -13.37
CA GLY A 159 5.02 14.35 -13.02
C GLY A 159 3.94 15.43 -13.02
N ASP A 160 2.71 15.09 -12.69
CA ASP A 160 1.58 16.04 -12.58
C ASP A 160 1.51 16.58 -11.14
N LEU A 161 2.04 17.79 -10.92
CA LEU A 161 2.07 18.43 -9.59
C LEU A 161 0.66 18.75 -9.06
N TYR A 162 -0.30 19.07 -9.94
CA TYR A 162 -1.66 19.35 -9.51
C TYR A 162 -2.31 18.08 -8.96
N LEU A 163 -2.17 16.97 -9.69
CA LEU A 163 -2.66 15.67 -9.25
C LEU A 163 -1.93 15.20 -7.99
N LEU A 164 -0.61 15.40 -7.91
CA LEU A 164 0.21 15.00 -6.76
C LEU A 164 -0.25 15.71 -5.49
N ARG A 165 -0.40 17.04 -5.52
CA ARG A 165 -0.88 17.83 -4.37
C ARG A 165 -2.28 17.42 -3.94
N ARG A 166 -3.19 17.23 -4.90
CA ARG A 166 -4.58 16.87 -4.62
C ARG A 166 -4.70 15.46 -4.03
N SER A 167 -3.91 14.51 -4.54
CA SER A 167 -3.88 13.13 -4.05
C SER A 167 -3.23 13.03 -2.67
N LEU A 168 -2.11 13.73 -2.46
CA LEU A 168 -1.43 13.79 -1.17
C LEU A 168 -2.32 14.43 -0.09
N LEU A 169 -3.06 15.49 -0.41
CA LEU A 169 -4.01 16.10 0.52
C LEU A 169 -5.08 15.10 0.97
N ARG A 170 -5.63 14.30 0.04
CA ARG A 170 -6.59 13.24 0.39
C ARG A 170 -5.97 12.14 1.20
N TYR A 171 -4.73 11.79 0.88
CA TYR A 171 -3.97 10.77 1.58
C TYR A 171 -3.78 11.16 3.05
N VAL A 172 -3.29 12.38 3.30
CA VAL A 172 -3.11 12.93 4.66
C VAL A 172 -4.46 13.11 5.35
N ALA A 173 -5.50 13.58 4.65
CA ALA A 173 -6.82 13.77 5.26
C ALA A 173 -7.45 12.45 5.75
N ALA A 174 -7.34 11.35 4.99
CA ALA A 174 -7.82 10.04 5.46
C ALA A 174 -7.04 9.54 6.67
N LEU A 175 -5.71 9.64 6.65
CA LEU A 175 -4.86 9.25 7.78
C LEU A 175 -5.19 10.09 9.02
N ALA A 176 -5.26 11.41 8.87
CA ALA A 176 -5.62 12.32 9.96
C ALA A 176 -7.01 12.04 10.53
N THR A 177 -7.97 11.67 9.67
CA THR A 177 -9.32 11.29 10.12
C THR A 177 -9.29 10.00 10.93
N ALA A 178 -8.58 8.97 10.47
CA ALA A 178 -8.45 7.71 11.20
C ALA A 178 -7.72 7.90 12.55
N ILE A 179 -6.63 8.68 12.56
CA ILE A 179 -5.88 9.07 13.77
C ILE A 179 -6.80 9.81 14.75
N ALA A 180 -7.53 10.82 14.27
CA ALA A 180 -8.41 11.63 15.10
C ALA A 180 -9.54 10.79 15.71
N VAL A 181 -10.14 9.89 14.93
CA VAL A 181 -11.20 8.99 15.41
C VAL A 181 -10.67 8.04 16.48
N ALA A 182 -9.51 7.42 16.25
CA ALA A 182 -8.89 6.56 17.25
C ALA A 182 -8.55 7.32 18.54
N ALA A 183 -8.03 8.55 18.42
CA ALA A 183 -7.76 9.40 19.58
C ALA A 183 -9.03 9.80 20.33
N ILE A 184 -10.09 10.22 19.62
CA ILE A 184 -11.37 10.59 20.22
C ILE A 184 -11.98 9.40 20.97
N LEU A 185 -11.93 8.20 20.39
CA LEU A 185 -12.45 7.00 21.05
C LEU A 185 -11.62 6.62 22.27
N SER A 186 -10.29 6.67 22.19
CA SER A 186 -9.44 6.42 23.38
C SER A 186 -9.72 7.42 24.51
N LEU A 187 -9.98 8.69 24.18
CA LEU A 187 -10.40 9.69 25.17
C LEU A 187 -11.78 9.41 25.74
N LEU A 188 -12.74 9.00 24.90
CA LEU A 188 -14.12 8.75 25.31
C LEU A 188 -14.24 7.54 26.25
N PHE A 189 -13.41 6.52 26.02
CA PHE A 189 -13.39 5.28 26.79
C PHE A 189 -12.30 5.26 27.87
N ASP A 190 -11.66 6.40 28.16
CA ASP A 190 -10.68 6.57 29.24
C ASP A 190 -9.53 5.53 29.18
N GLN A 191 -8.95 5.38 27.99
CA GLN A 191 -7.88 4.42 27.78
C GLN A 191 -6.55 4.93 28.34
N ASP A 192 -6.12 4.37 29.48
CA ASP A 192 -4.88 4.76 30.17
C ASP A 192 -3.67 3.87 29.87
N ILE A 193 -3.88 2.68 29.31
CA ILE A 193 -2.81 1.71 29.03
C ILE A 193 -2.85 1.22 27.59
N ALA A 194 -1.67 0.93 27.04
CA ALA A 194 -1.55 0.27 25.75
C ALA A 194 -1.83 -1.22 25.90
N THR A 195 -2.58 -1.78 24.95
CA THR A 195 -2.84 -3.23 24.92
C THR A 195 -1.60 -3.99 24.42
N PRO A 196 -1.48 -5.29 24.75
CA PRO A 196 -0.45 -6.16 24.18
C PRO A 196 -0.44 -6.13 22.65
N LEU A 197 -1.62 -6.12 22.00
CA LEU A 197 -1.71 -6.00 20.54
C LEU A 197 -1.15 -4.65 20.03
N MET A 198 -1.41 -3.54 20.71
CA MET A 198 -0.82 -2.25 20.32
C MET A 198 0.70 -2.30 20.38
N THR A 199 1.22 -2.91 21.44
CA THR A 199 2.66 -3.04 21.66
C THR A 199 3.30 -3.93 20.59
N SER A 200 2.70 -5.07 20.26
CA SER A 200 3.22 -5.99 19.24
C SER A 200 3.19 -5.40 17.83
N VAL A 201 2.10 -4.76 17.43
CA VAL A 201 1.96 -4.15 16.10
C VAL A 201 2.87 -2.92 15.94
N SER A 202 3.19 -2.23 17.04
CA SER A 202 4.10 -1.10 17.03
C SER A 202 5.59 -1.49 16.96
N MET A 203 5.93 -2.77 17.14
CA MET A 203 7.33 -3.23 17.08
C MET A 203 7.88 -3.11 15.67
N ARG A 204 9.14 -2.65 15.58
CA ARG A 204 9.82 -2.43 14.30
C ARG A 204 10.61 -3.66 13.87
N SER A 205 10.50 -3.98 12.58
CA SER A 205 11.32 -4.99 11.91
C SER A 205 12.08 -4.36 10.75
N VAL A 206 13.32 -4.77 10.52
CA VAL A 206 14.13 -4.33 9.37
C VAL A 206 13.46 -4.73 8.04
N ILE A 207 12.69 -5.82 8.07
CA ILE A 207 12.00 -6.39 6.90
C ILE A 207 10.68 -5.66 6.61
N SER A 208 10.20 -4.79 7.51
CA SER A 208 8.94 -4.07 7.36
C SER A 208 8.88 -3.17 6.12
N VAL A 209 10.02 -2.80 5.53
CA VAL A 209 10.10 -2.06 4.26
C VAL A 209 9.62 -2.88 3.05
N LEU A 210 9.64 -4.21 3.11
CA LEU A 210 9.21 -5.07 2.00
C LEU A 210 7.68 -5.03 1.79
N LEU A 211 6.90 -4.94 2.87
CA LEU A 211 5.44 -4.89 2.81
C LEU A 211 4.91 -3.70 1.98
N PRO A 212 5.31 -2.44 2.23
CA PRO A 212 4.83 -1.31 1.43
C PRO A 212 5.33 -1.37 -0.02
N LEU A 213 6.52 -1.94 -0.28
CA LEU A 213 7.01 -2.16 -1.64
C LEU A 213 6.12 -3.17 -2.38
N ALA A 214 5.79 -4.29 -1.75
CA ALA A 214 4.89 -5.30 -2.31
C ALA A 214 3.47 -4.74 -2.50
N ALA A 215 2.93 -4.02 -1.51
CA ALA A 215 1.61 -3.39 -1.58
C ALA A 215 1.52 -2.34 -2.70
N GLY A 216 2.55 -1.50 -2.84
CA GLY A 216 2.64 -0.52 -3.93
C GLY A 216 2.70 -1.16 -5.31
N ALA A 217 3.51 -2.23 -5.45
CA ALA A 217 3.60 -2.99 -6.70
C ALA A 217 2.26 -3.65 -7.03
N ALA A 218 1.67 -4.37 -6.08
CA ALA A 218 0.40 -5.07 -6.27
C ALA A 218 -0.75 -4.11 -6.60
N GLY A 219 -0.85 -2.98 -5.91
CA GLY A 219 -1.84 -1.95 -6.19
C GLY A 219 -1.69 -1.35 -7.59
N ALA A 220 -0.45 -1.01 -7.99
CA ALA A 220 -0.19 -0.47 -9.32
C ALA A 220 -0.42 -1.51 -10.42
N LEU A 221 0.00 -2.76 -10.21
CA LEU A 221 -0.24 -3.88 -11.13
C LEU A 221 -1.73 -4.11 -11.34
N ASN A 222 -2.53 -4.08 -10.27
CA ASN A 222 -3.99 -4.20 -10.39
C ASN A 222 -4.60 -3.05 -11.21
N LEU A 223 -4.07 -1.83 -11.08
CA LEU A 223 -4.55 -0.69 -11.85
C LEU A 223 -4.12 -0.76 -13.33
N CYS A 224 -2.97 -1.35 -13.63
CA CYS A 224 -2.43 -1.54 -14.98
C CYS A 224 -3.04 -2.75 -15.72
N GLN A 225 -3.42 -3.80 -14.99
CA GLN A 225 -4.01 -5.00 -15.59
C GLN A 225 -5.41 -4.74 -16.11
N SER A 226 -5.80 -5.51 -17.13
CA SER A 226 -7.15 -5.52 -17.64
C SER A 226 -8.11 -6.14 -16.64
N GLU A 227 -9.36 -5.69 -16.62
CA GLU A 227 -10.42 -6.31 -15.81
C GLU A 227 -10.61 -7.80 -16.14
N ARG A 228 -10.23 -8.21 -17.37
CA ARG A 228 -10.30 -9.61 -17.82
C ARG A 228 -9.13 -10.50 -17.36
N SER A 229 -7.98 -9.93 -16.99
CA SER A 229 -6.79 -10.68 -16.52
C SER A 229 -6.52 -10.52 -15.03
N SER A 230 -7.31 -9.72 -14.32
CA SER A 230 -7.05 -9.43 -12.92
C SER A 230 -7.33 -10.67 -12.06
N LEU A 231 -6.28 -11.45 -11.81
CA LEU A 231 -6.31 -12.65 -10.96
C LEU A 231 -6.67 -12.31 -9.50
N VAL A 232 -6.47 -11.05 -9.11
CA VAL A 232 -6.64 -10.54 -7.74
C VAL A 232 -7.52 -9.30 -7.78
N SER A 233 -8.64 -9.31 -7.05
CA SER A 233 -9.58 -8.19 -7.03
C SER A 233 -8.92 -6.91 -6.52
N GLY A 234 -9.40 -5.75 -6.98
CA GLY A 234 -8.93 -4.45 -6.48
C GLY A 234 -9.15 -4.26 -4.97
N ALA A 235 -10.11 -4.99 -4.38
CA ALA A 235 -10.32 -5.02 -2.94
C ALA A 235 -9.15 -5.71 -2.20
N ALA A 236 -8.63 -6.82 -2.74
CA ALA A 236 -7.52 -7.56 -2.13
C ALA A 236 -6.19 -6.78 -2.23
N THR A 237 -5.90 -6.13 -3.36
CA THR A 237 -4.71 -5.27 -3.46
C THR A 237 -4.87 -3.99 -2.64
N GLY A 238 -6.09 -3.46 -2.54
CA GLY A 238 -6.41 -2.35 -1.65
C GLY A 238 -6.21 -2.68 -0.17
N MET A 239 -6.58 -3.91 0.24
CA MET A 239 -6.34 -4.43 1.58
C MET A 239 -4.84 -4.45 1.92
N LEU A 240 -3.95 -4.82 0.99
CA LEU A 240 -2.50 -4.78 1.24
C LEU A 240 -1.99 -3.36 1.53
N VAL A 241 -2.49 -2.37 0.79
CA VAL A 241 -2.14 -0.96 1.04
C VAL A 241 -2.71 -0.48 2.37
N ALA A 242 -3.93 -0.86 2.70
CA ALA A 242 -4.53 -0.53 3.98
C ALA A 242 -3.85 -1.27 5.15
N ALA A 243 -3.37 -2.50 4.95
CA ALA A 243 -2.64 -3.26 5.95
C ALA A 243 -1.34 -2.58 6.38
N ALA A 244 -0.69 -1.91 5.43
CA ALA A 244 0.45 -1.08 5.71
C ALA A 244 0.08 0.15 6.57
N LEU A 245 -1.04 0.80 6.31
CA LEU A 245 -1.27 2.17 6.80
C LEU A 245 -2.23 2.27 7.99
N ALA A 246 -3.26 1.42 8.04
CA ALA A 246 -4.34 1.51 9.01
C ALA A 246 -3.87 1.26 10.45
N PRO A 247 -3.09 0.20 10.75
CA PRO A 247 -2.66 -0.05 12.13
C PRO A 247 -1.75 1.05 12.68
N PRO A 248 -0.69 1.51 11.97
CA PRO A 248 0.11 2.63 12.44
C PRO A 248 -0.67 3.92 12.63
N ALA A 249 -1.66 4.21 11.79
CA ALA A 249 -2.54 5.37 11.97
C ALA A 249 -3.36 5.26 13.28
N GLY A 250 -3.94 4.09 13.56
CA GLY A 250 -4.65 3.84 14.83
C GLY A 250 -3.73 3.99 16.04
N LEU A 251 -2.53 3.40 15.98
CA LEU A 251 -1.53 3.47 17.04
C LEU A 251 -1.07 4.89 17.34
N VAL A 252 -0.91 5.76 16.33
CA VAL A 252 -0.62 7.18 16.56
C VAL A 252 -1.76 7.85 17.32
N GLY A 253 -3.01 7.63 16.91
CA GLY A 253 -4.18 8.22 17.59
C GLY A 253 -4.30 7.80 19.05
N MET A 254 -4.23 6.50 19.32
CA MET A 254 -4.32 5.98 20.69
C MET A 254 -3.10 6.34 21.53
N GLY A 255 -1.89 6.21 20.98
CA GLY A 255 -0.64 6.47 21.69
C GLY A 255 -0.51 7.93 22.14
N LEU A 256 -1.09 8.88 21.40
CA LEU A 256 -1.17 10.29 21.79
C LEU A 256 -2.02 10.48 23.06
N VAL A 257 -3.09 9.70 23.21
CA VAL A 257 -4.02 9.81 24.36
C VAL A 257 -3.43 9.16 25.60
N ILE A 258 -2.87 7.96 25.45
CA ILE A 258 -2.24 7.19 26.54
C ILE A 258 -0.94 7.88 27.01
N GLY A 259 -0.39 8.82 26.23
CA GLY A 259 0.87 9.49 26.52
C GLY A 259 2.12 8.65 26.20
N GLN A 260 1.96 7.51 25.52
CA GLN A 260 3.07 6.63 25.12
C GLN A 260 3.74 7.13 23.84
N MET A 261 4.63 8.12 23.99
CA MET A 261 5.33 8.75 22.87
C MET A 261 6.19 7.77 22.07
N ASP A 262 6.69 6.70 22.69
CA ASP A 262 7.40 5.65 21.96
C ASP A 262 6.52 4.96 20.92
N ILE A 263 5.23 4.73 21.22
CA ILE A 263 4.28 4.14 20.24
C ILE A 263 4.09 5.14 19.12
N VAL A 264 3.80 6.40 19.47
CA VAL A 264 3.60 7.49 18.51
C VAL A 264 4.77 7.62 17.55
N TYR A 265 6.01 7.73 18.05
CA TYR A 265 7.19 7.87 17.21
C TYR A 265 7.43 6.62 16.35
N SER A 266 7.28 5.42 16.91
CA SER A 266 7.44 4.17 16.15
C SER A 266 6.41 4.02 15.03
N SER A 267 5.17 4.47 15.27
CA SER A 267 4.08 4.37 14.29
C SER A 267 4.11 5.49 13.26
N LEU A 268 4.49 6.72 13.63
CA LEU A 268 4.74 7.80 12.67
C LEU A 268 5.88 7.45 11.71
N TRP A 269 6.93 6.85 12.25
CA TRP A 269 8.02 6.30 11.47
C TRP A 269 7.54 5.24 10.48
N ALA A 270 6.78 4.26 10.97
CA ALA A 270 6.21 3.21 10.13
C ALA A 270 5.27 3.78 9.05
N LEU A 271 4.48 4.81 9.35
CA LEU A 271 3.67 5.49 8.34
C LEU A 271 4.55 6.14 7.26
N ALA A 272 5.61 6.84 7.65
CA ALA A 272 6.50 7.52 6.72
C ALA A 272 7.16 6.54 5.74
N ILE A 273 7.80 5.48 6.24
CA ILE A 273 8.46 4.49 5.38
C ILE A 273 7.46 3.77 4.47
N GLN A 274 6.23 3.54 4.95
CA GLN A 274 5.21 2.86 4.17
C GLN A 274 4.63 3.73 3.07
N ILE A 275 4.32 4.99 3.35
CA ILE A 275 3.86 5.95 2.34
C ILE A 275 4.90 6.07 1.22
N VAL A 276 6.17 6.22 1.58
CA VAL A 276 7.26 6.38 0.61
C VAL A 276 7.50 5.06 -0.16
N GLY A 277 7.52 3.91 0.52
CA GLY A 277 7.69 2.60 -0.12
C GLY A 277 6.58 2.28 -1.12
N ILE A 278 5.31 2.53 -0.75
CA ILE A 278 4.16 2.35 -1.63
C ILE A 278 4.29 3.28 -2.85
N ASN A 279 4.68 4.55 -2.65
CA ASN A 279 4.86 5.50 -3.75
C ASN A 279 5.97 5.06 -4.72
N LEU A 280 7.12 4.67 -4.20
CA LEU A 280 8.29 4.29 -4.99
C LEU A 280 8.03 3.03 -5.83
N SER A 281 7.45 2.00 -5.22
CA SER A 281 7.13 0.76 -5.92
C SER A 281 6.04 0.95 -6.96
N GLY A 282 4.96 1.67 -6.60
CA GLY A 282 3.90 2.00 -7.55
C GLY A 282 4.40 2.85 -8.72
N PHE A 283 5.29 3.80 -8.46
CA PHE A 283 5.97 4.60 -9.50
C PHE A 283 6.71 3.72 -10.51
N VAL A 284 7.51 2.75 -10.03
CA VAL A 284 8.28 1.84 -10.90
C VAL A 284 7.34 1.05 -11.79
N VAL A 285 6.28 0.46 -11.22
CA VAL A 285 5.29 -0.31 -11.99
C VAL A 285 4.61 0.57 -13.04
N PHE A 286 4.14 1.76 -12.69
CA PHE A 286 3.52 2.66 -13.68
C PHE A 286 4.48 3.02 -14.82
N ARG A 287 5.77 3.25 -14.52
CA ARG A 287 6.78 3.49 -15.55
C ARG A 287 7.04 2.28 -16.45
N LEU A 288 7.06 1.07 -15.89
CA LEU A 288 7.20 -0.17 -16.66
C LEU A 288 6.02 -0.39 -17.61
N TYR A 289 4.81 0.03 -17.22
CA TYR A 289 3.60 -0.05 -18.05
C TYR A 289 3.40 1.15 -18.99
N GLY A 290 4.45 1.94 -19.24
CA GLY A 290 4.44 2.99 -20.26
C GLY A 290 3.75 4.29 -19.84
N VAL A 291 3.49 4.51 -18.55
CA VAL A 291 3.02 5.82 -18.07
C VAL A 291 4.14 6.85 -18.23
N THR A 292 4.00 7.75 -19.19
CA THR A 292 4.98 8.81 -19.45
C THR A 292 4.52 10.18 -18.95
N THR A 293 5.43 11.15 -18.97
CA THR A 293 5.14 12.56 -18.62
C THR A 293 4.38 13.30 -19.73
N ARG A 294 4.40 12.78 -20.96
CA ARG A 294 3.71 13.34 -22.12
C ARG A 294 2.43 12.53 -22.36
N GLY A 295 1.35 12.90 -21.69
CA GLY A 295 0.04 12.32 -21.96
C GLY A 295 -0.61 12.99 -23.17
N ALA A 296 -1.22 12.20 -24.06
CA ALA A 296 -1.93 12.69 -25.25
C ALA A 296 -3.18 13.54 -24.94
N ARG A 297 -3.70 13.42 -23.72
CA ARG A 297 -4.82 14.23 -23.21
C ARG A 297 -4.48 14.61 -21.77
N TYR A 298 -4.44 15.90 -21.47
CA TYR A 298 -3.89 16.51 -20.24
C TYR A 298 -2.35 16.56 -20.17
N PRO A 299 -1.68 17.41 -20.98
CA PRO A 299 -0.22 17.60 -20.94
C PRO A 299 0.22 18.43 -19.72
N ARG A 300 -0.07 17.93 -18.52
CA ARG A 300 0.30 18.57 -17.23
C ARG A 300 1.60 18.05 -16.65
N GLY A 301 2.10 16.94 -17.19
CA GLY A 301 3.31 16.28 -16.71
C GLY A 301 4.57 17.06 -17.03
N LYS A 302 5.44 17.27 -16.03
CA LYS A 302 6.79 17.80 -16.25
C LYS A 302 7.81 16.79 -15.78
N SER A 303 8.78 16.45 -16.64
CA SER A 303 9.85 15.50 -16.30
C SER A 303 10.68 15.91 -15.08
N ALA A 304 10.86 17.22 -14.86
CA ALA A 304 11.49 17.75 -13.67
C ALA A 304 10.74 17.38 -12.38
N ILE A 305 9.40 17.42 -12.39
CA ILE A 305 8.58 17.07 -11.22
C ILE A 305 8.76 15.58 -10.89
N THR A 306 8.75 14.72 -11.91
CA THR A 306 9.00 13.29 -11.70
C THR A 306 10.37 13.03 -11.09
N PHE A 307 11.43 13.66 -11.63
CA PHE A 307 12.79 13.46 -11.11
C PHE A 307 12.92 13.97 -9.67
N VAL A 308 12.38 15.16 -9.37
CA VAL A 308 12.40 15.75 -8.02
C VAL A 308 11.61 14.88 -7.04
N ALA A 309 10.40 14.45 -7.41
CA ALA A 309 9.56 13.63 -6.54
C ALA A 309 10.17 12.23 -6.30
N LEU A 310 10.81 11.65 -7.32
CA LEU A 310 11.54 10.38 -7.19
C LEU A 310 12.79 10.54 -6.32
N ALA A 311 13.60 11.58 -6.56
CA ALA A 311 14.80 11.86 -5.78
C ALA A 311 14.44 12.13 -4.32
N PHE A 312 13.37 12.89 -4.07
CA PHE A 312 12.83 13.12 -2.73
C PHE A 312 12.38 11.82 -2.07
N SER A 313 11.63 10.97 -2.78
CA SER A 313 11.19 9.67 -2.25
C SER A 313 12.36 8.75 -1.95
N MET A 314 13.36 8.68 -2.84
CA MET A 314 14.57 7.89 -2.63
C MET A 314 15.40 8.41 -1.45
N ALA A 315 15.60 9.73 -1.38
CA ALA A 315 16.29 10.37 -0.27
C ALA A 315 15.53 10.15 1.05
N ALA A 316 14.19 10.18 1.03
CA ALA A 316 13.37 9.86 2.19
C ALA A 316 13.55 8.40 2.61
N VAL A 317 13.51 7.42 1.70
CA VAL A 317 13.80 6.02 2.05
C VAL A 317 15.19 5.89 2.64
N VAL A 318 16.22 6.46 2.00
CA VAL A 318 17.60 6.35 2.48
C VAL A 318 17.76 7.02 3.85
N ALA A 319 17.25 8.24 4.03
CA ALA A 319 17.29 8.93 5.31
C ALA A 319 16.54 8.15 6.39
N LEU A 320 15.40 7.55 6.03
CA LEU A 320 14.64 6.72 6.94
C LEU A 320 15.48 5.48 7.33
N LEU A 321 15.97 4.71 6.36
CA LEU A 321 16.82 3.55 6.64
C LEU A 321 18.07 3.92 7.46
N LEU A 322 18.73 5.04 7.14
CA LEU A 322 19.88 5.51 7.90
C LEU A 322 19.55 5.79 9.36
N VAL A 323 18.44 6.49 9.63
CA VAL A 323 17.99 6.71 11.02
C VAL A 323 17.64 5.37 11.67
N GLN A 324 17.02 4.43 10.97
CA GLN A 324 16.73 3.08 11.49
C GLN A 324 17.99 2.29 11.88
N PHE A 325 19.10 2.46 11.16
CA PHE A 325 20.38 1.79 11.45
C PHE A 325 21.28 2.59 12.41
N ALA A 326 21.13 3.90 12.51
CA ALA A 326 21.96 4.77 13.35
C ALA A 326 21.46 4.87 14.80
N SER A 327 20.17 4.64 15.03
CA SER A 327 19.59 4.59 16.37
C SER A 327 19.83 3.24 17.05
N THR A 328 20.14 3.26 18.36
CA THR A 328 20.41 2.15 19.30
C THR A 328 19.44 0.94 19.16
N PRO A 329 19.73 -0.26 19.73
CA PRO A 329 19.06 -1.56 19.45
C PRO A 329 17.51 -1.62 19.52
N GLN A 330 16.85 -0.55 19.95
CA GLN A 330 15.40 -0.32 19.98
C GLN A 330 14.69 -0.42 18.59
N PHE A 331 15.42 -0.54 17.48
CA PHE A 331 14.87 -0.55 16.11
C PHE A 331 14.86 -1.92 15.44
N GLN A 332 15.39 -2.96 16.11
CA GLN A 332 15.45 -4.34 15.62
C GLN A 332 14.73 -5.34 16.55
N GLN A 333 13.87 -4.87 17.46
CA GLN A 333 13.28 -5.68 18.52
C GLN A 333 12.61 -6.97 18.03
N SER A 334 11.88 -6.95 16.91
CA SER A 334 11.26 -8.16 16.34
C SER A 334 12.28 -9.15 15.77
N SER A 335 13.40 -8.66 15.22
CA SER A 335 14.46 -9.53 14.69
C SER A 335 15.37 -10.04 15.82
N LEU A 336 15.63 -9.21 16.84
CA LEU A 336 16.37 -9.59 18.05
C LEU A 336 15.59 -10.60 18.88
N SER A 337 14.28 -10.42 19.07
CA SER A 337 13.45 -11.36 19.83
C SER A 337 13.47 -12.75 19.19
N GLN A 338 13.46 -12.81 17.86
CA GLN A 338 13.55 -14.08 17.14
C GLN A 338 14.93 -14.74 17.30
N ARG A 339 16.02 -13.97 17.29
CA ARG A 339 17.39 -14.48 17.54
C ARG A 339 17.56 -14.95 18.98
N ILE A 340 17.09 -14.19 19.95
CA ILE A 340 17.14 -14.54 21.38
C ILE A 340 16.31 -15.80 21.64
N THR A 341 15.12 -15.90 21.04
CA THR A 341 14.29 -17.11 21.15
C THR A 341 15.00 -18.33 20.57
N ALA A 342 15.64 -18.19 19.40
CA ALA A 342 16.41 -19.27 18.79
C ALA A 342 17.65 -19.67 19.60
N SER A 343 18.39 -18.70 20.17
CA SER A 343 19.55 -18.94 21.04
C SER A 343 19.11 -19.65 22.33
N ALA A 344 18.02 -19.20 22.96
CA ALA A 344 17.46 -19.84 24.14
C ALA A 344 16.98 -21.28 23.87
N GLN A 345 16.34 -21.50 22.71
CA GLN A 345 15.90 -22.83 22.30
C GLN A 345 17.09 -23.77 22.09
N GLN A 346 18.14 -23.33 21.40
CA GLN A 346 19.35 -24.12 21.21
C GLN A 346 20.02 -24.51 22.54
N GLN A 347 20.11 -23.57 23.49
CA GLN A 347 20.74 -23.85 24.80
C GLN A 347 19.95 -24.87 25.65
N ILE A 348 18.64 -25.00 25.43
CA ILE A 348 17.81 -25.98 26.11
C ILE A 348 17.84 -27.31 25.36
N ASP A 349 17.81 -27.32 24.03
CA ASP A 349 17.88 -28.53 23.21
C ASP A 349 19.24 -29.26 23.37
N GLU A 350 20.30 -28.57 23.79
CA GLU A 350 21.62 -29.16 24.11
C GLU A 350 21.63 -29.91 25.45
N ARG A 351 20.55 -29.88 26.22
CA ARG A 351 20.43 -30.54 27.53
C ARG A 351 19.57 -31.80 27.46
N ASP A 352 20.06 -32.87 28.09
CA ASP A 352 19.36 -34.16 28.15
C ASP A 352 18.34 -34.26 29.30
N ASP A 353 18.34 -33.29 30.24
CA ASP A 353 17.55 -33.32 31.48
C ASP A 353 16.20 -32.58 31.42
N VAL A 354 15.93 -31.89 30.32
CA VAL A 354 14.70 -31.10 30.09
C VAL A 354 14.31 -31.09 28.62
N GLU A 355 13.02 -31.20 28.34
CA GLU A 355 12.48 -31.06 26.99
C GLU A 355 11.81 -29.67 26.85
N LEU A 356 12.12 -28.93 25.78
CA LEU A 356 11.55 -27.61 25.58
C LEU A 356 10.09 -27.69 25.12
N ILE A 357 9.17 -27.06 25.86
CA ILE A 357 7.77 -26.92 25.44
C ILE A 357 7.60 -25.65 24.60
N SER A 358 8.08 -24.51 25.10
CA SER A 358 8.06 -23.25 24.36
C SER A 358 9.06 -22.25 24.93
N ALA A 359 9.64 -21.45 24.04
CA ALA A 359 10.42 -20.28 24.39
C ALA A 359 9.86 -19.09 23.61
N GLN A 360 9.65 -17.97 24.30
CA GLN A 360 9.21 -16.74 23.65
C GLN A 360 9.91 -15.54 24.28
N ALA A 361 10.76 -14.89 23.50
CA ALA A 361 11.30 -13.59 23.85
C ALA A 361 10.34 -12.48 23.41
N SER A 362 10.02 -11.57 24.32
CA SER A 362 9.26 -10.36 24.04
C SER A 362 9.95 -9.16 24.68
N PHE A 363 10.10 -8.06 23.93
CA PHE A 363 10.63 -6.84 24.53
C PHE A 363 9.52 -6.14 25.30
N SER A 364 9.77 -5.84 26.57
CA SER A 364 8.94 -4.90 27.31
C SER A 364 9.24 -3.48 26.84
N ARG A 365 8.21 -2.62 26.73
CA ARG A 365 8.42 -1.19 26.48
C ARG A 365 8.68 -0.46 27.80
N ALA A 366 9.86 0.16 27.85
CA ALA A 366 10.40 1.22 28.69
C ALA A 366 9.80 1.42 30.09
N ARG A 367 10.62 1.11 31.10
CA ARG A 367 10.73 1.96 32.29
C ARG A 367 11.26 3.35 31.87
N PRO A 368 11.03 4.44 32.64
CA PRO A 368 11.35 5.82 32.25
C PRO A 368 12.83 6.14 31.89
N HIS A 369 13.76 5.19 31.92
CA HIS A 369 15.21 5.38 31.81
C HIS A 369 15.86 4.73 30.57
N GLY A 370 15.08 4.24 29.59
CA GLY A 370 15.63 3.81 28.29
C GLY A 370 16.18 2.37 28.23
N GLU A 371 16.10 1.62 29.33
CA GLU A 371 16.31 0.16 29.34
C GLU A 371 15.00 -0.54 28.93
N ASN A 372 15.02 -1.22 27.79
CA ASN A 372 13.94 -2.10 27.33
C ASN A 372 14.36 -3.54 27.57
N PRO A 373 14.07 -4.12 28.76
CA PRO A 373 14.48 -5.48 29.03
C PRO A 373 13.74 -6.46 28.12
N VAL A 374 14.44 -7.50 27.71
CA VAL A 374 13.85 -8.66 27.05
C VAL A 374 13.25 -9.53 28.12
N LEU A 375 11.94 -9.74 28.06
CA LEU A 375 11.25 -10.76 28.85
C LEU A 375 11.30 -12.07 28.04
N LEU A 376 12.08 -13.03 28.52
CA LEU A 376 12.17 -14.35 27.96
C LEU A 376 11.35 -15.30 28.84
N THR A 377 10.24 -15.79 28.32
CA THR A 377 9.42 -16.79 28.99
C THR A 377 9.70 -18.16 28.39
N ILE A 378 10.09 -19.11 29.22
CA ILE A 378 10.46 -20.47 28.85
C ILE A 378 9.63 -21.46 29.65
N TYR A 379 9.01 -22.40 28.95
CA TYR A 379 8.37 -23.56 29.53
C TYR A 379 9.14 -24.81 29.13
N VAL A 380 9.57 -25.59 30.12
CA VAL A 380 10.27 -26.86 29.93
C VAL A 380 9.50 -27.99 30.61
N GLU A 381 9.52 -29.17 30.01
CA GLU A 381 9.03 -30.40 30.60
C GLU A 381 10.20 -31.12 31.26
N GLY A 382 10.09 -31.39 32.56
CA GLY A 382 11.16 -32.06 33.30
C GLY A 382 11.06 -31.88 34.81
N THR A 383 11.76 -32.74 35.55
CA THR A 383 11.84 -32.68 37.01
C THR A 383 12.98 -31.76 37.45
N LEU A 384 12.83 -30.45 37.24
CA LEU A 384 13.73 -29.46 37.81
C LEU A 384 13.30 -29.13 39.24
N SER A 385 14.27 -29.10 40.17
CA SER A 385 14.04 -28.47 41.47
C SER A 385 14.01 -26.95 41.33
N PRO A 386 13.36 -26.21 42.25
CA PRO A 386 13.33 -24.75 42.22
C PRO A 386 14.74 -24.11 42.19
N ALA A 387 15.73 -24.77 42.80
CA ALA A 387 17.12 -24.32 42.80
C ALA A 387 17.85 -24.58 41.46
N GLN A 388 17.38 -25.54 40.65
CA GLN A 388 17.87 -25.76 39.29
C GLN A 388 17.20 -24.80 38.30
N GLU A 389 15.90 -24.52 38.46
CA GLU A 389 15.19 -23.51 37.66
C GLU A 389 15.85 -22.13 37.77
N ILE A 390 16.13 -21.65 39.00
CA ILE A 390 16.76 -20.35 39.23
C ILE A 390 18.17 -20.29 38.62
N ARG A 391 18.94 -21.38 38.72
CA ARG A 391 20.30 -21.44 38.15
C ARG A 391 20.27 -21.41 36.62
N LEU A 392 19.37 -22.19 36.02
CA LEU A 392 19.22 -22.24 34.57
C LEU A 392 18.72 -20.89 34.03
N ALA A 393 17.75 -20.26 34.70
CA ALA A 393 17.28 -18.92 34.35
C ALA A 393 18.40 -17.88 34.44
N ALA A 394 19.25 -17.93 35.46
CA ALA A 394 20.39 -17.03 35.61
C ALA A 394 21.48 -17.25 34.55
N GLU A 395 21.78 -18.50 34.18
CA GLU A 395 22.71 -18.84 33.09
C GLU A 395 22.20 -18.29 31.75
N LEU A 396 20.92 -18.52 31.43
CA LEU A 396 20.28 -17.98 30.23
C LEU A 396 20.28 -16.46 30.21
N GLN A 397 20.00 -15.83 31.36
CA GLN A 397 20.02 -14.37 31.48
C GLN A 397 21.41 -13.81 31.18
N ALA A 398 22.46 -14.36 31.81
CA ALA A 398 23.83 -13.90 31.61
C ALA A 398 24.29 -14.06 30.15
N ASN A 399 23.99 -15.20 29.52
CA ASN A 399 24.35 -15.45 28.13
C ASN A 399 23.68 -14.45 27.18
N ILE A 400 22.41 -14.10 27.43
CA ILE A 400 21.67 -13.16 26.58
C ILE A 400 22.17 -11.73 26.78
N GLU A 401 22.44 -11.33 28.02
CA GLU A 401 22.99 -10.02 28.33
C GLU A 401 24.38 -9.82 27.69
N ASP A 402 25.24 -10.85 27.72
CA ASP A 402 26.57 -10.83 27.10
C ASP A 402 26.52 -10.88 25.56
N GLU A 403 25.66 -11.70 24.96
CA GLU A 403 25.61 -11.90 23.50
C GLU A 403 24.91 -10.73 22.79
N TYR A 404 23.87 -10.15 23.38
CA TYR A 404 23.00 -9.17 22.73
C TYR A 404 23.11 -7.75 23.29
N GLU A 405 23.87 -7.53 24.37
CA GLU A 405 24.02 -6.23 25.06
C GLU A 405 22.66 -5.60 25.47
N VAL A 406 21.69 -6.43 25.87
CA VAL A 406 20.36 -5.98 26.30
C VAL A 406 20.03 -6.60 27.66
N PRO A 407 19.50 -5.82 28.64
CA PRO A 407 19.05 -6.39 29.91
C PRO A 407 17.99 -7.47 29.69
N ALA A 408 18.14 -8.63 30.34
CA ALA A 408 17.24 -9.76 30.16
C ALA A 408 16.52 -10.10 31.48
N LEU A 409 15.26 -10.50 31.38
CA LEU A 409 14.47 -11.04 32.47
C LEU A 409 13.97 -12.40 32.02
N VAL A 410 14.51 -13.46 32.61
CA VAL A 410 14.18 -14.84 32.25
C VAL A 410 13.18 -15.39 33.28
N ASP A 411 12.01 -15.78 32.79
CA ASP A 411 11.01 -16.53 33.52
C ASP A 411 11.00 -17.96 33.00
N LEU A 412 11.52 -18.90 33.79
CA LEU A 412 11.60 -20.31 33.44
C LEU A 412 10.70 -21.10 34.38
N THR A 413 9.72 -21.81 33.79
CA THR A 413 8.80 -22.67 34.53
C THR A 413 8.96 -24.11 34.06
N ALA A 414 9.31 -25.01 34.98
CA ALA A 414 9.26 -26.45 34.70
C ALA A 414 7.86 -27.00 34.98
N LEU A 415 7.30 -27.69 34.00
CA LEU A 415 6.05 -28.43 34.14
C LEU A 415 6.39 -29.88 34.46
N SER A 416 5.92 -30.37 35.61
CA SER A 416 5.99 -31.78 35.95
C SER A 416 4.84 -32.54 35.31
N HIS A 417 5.15 -33.72 34.79
CA HIS A 417 4.17 -34.66 34.24
C HIS A 417 3.03 -35.04 35.19
#